data_AF-A0A519DPQ0-F1
#
_entry.id   AF-A0A519DPQ0-F1
#
_cell.length_a   1.000
_cell.length_b   1.000
_cell.length_c   1.000
_cell.angle_alpha   90.00
_cell.angle_beta   90.00
_cell.angle_gamma   90.00
#
_symmetry.space_group_name_H-M   'P 1'
#
loop_
_entity.id
_entity.type
_entity.pdbx_description
1 polymer ?
#
loop_
_entity_poly.entity_id
_entity_poly.type
_entity_poly.pdbx_seq_one_letter_code
_entity_poly.pdbx_strand_id
1 'polypeptide(L)'
;MNEWKPDRKLKEWAMKHFAEMQIGGIWMPDGSGLTFVKVSENTWSLKSKVENAEAEDNLQRMKVLMFDVGFTLLEDTTQVLPEPTSAEEARMMEIHMKRDIAQNWAASDGTLLKDMGLEDIWPSYIEDREILLDNGDTTTLEVWAYVLTNPNNDEEISIDPDDYHLLMGDKYFMRFRLRSSKFNESEMNYEYHALSREEMIEYVDSNIGTDQGCAVGSTSIQGLGDKLHTNDGTIPVRIPPWMWGTYCMFTDRSEEE
;
A
#
# COMPACT_ATOMS: atom_id res chain seq x y z
N MET A 1 35.46 -8.24 -13.49
CA MET A 1 34.11 -8.43 -12.91
C MET A 1 33.13 -8.13 -14.03
N ASN A 2 32.19 -9.03 -14.31
CA ASN A 2 31.16 -8.74 -15.30
C ASN A 2 30.27 -7.63 -14.75
N GLU A 3 30.14 -6.54 -15.51
CA GLU A 3 29.16 -5.49 -15.24
C GLU A 3 27.76 -6.12 -15.25
N TRP A 4 27.10 -6.16 -14.08
CA TRP A 4 25.73 -6.62 -14.02
C TRP A 4 24.84 -5.66 -14.83
N LYS A 5 23.89 -6.22 -15.58
CA LYS A 5 22.91 -5.45 -16.35
C LYS A 5 21.51 -5.96 -16.08
N PRO A 6 20.54 -5.07 -15.81
CA PRO A 6 19.16 -5.48 -15.61
C PRO A 6 18.58 -6.03 -16.92
N ASP A 7 17.89 -7.16 -16.82
CA ASP A 7 17.16 -7.71 -17.95
C ASP A 7 15.86 -6.93 -18.21
N ARG A 8 15.21 -7.22 -19.34
CA ARG A 8 13.99 -6.51 -19.75
C ARG A 8 12.86 -6.65 -18.74
N LYS A 9 12.69 -7.82 -18.14
CA LYS A 9 11.60 -8.06 -17.18
C LYS A 9 11.80 -7.26 -15.90
N LEU A 10 13.05 -7.16 -15.45
CA LEU A 10 13.41 -6.38 -14.27
C LEU A 10 13.22 -4.89 -14.52
N LYS A 11 13.50 -4.39 -15.73
CA LYS A 11 13.23 -3.00 -16.12
C LYS A 11 11.74 -2.68 -16.13
N GLU A 12 10.93 -3.53 -16.77
CA GLU A 12 9.47 -3.39 -16.82
C GLU A 12 8.86 -3.39 -15.41
N TRP A 13 9.30 -4.31 -14.55
CA TRP A 13 8.89 -4.35 -13.15
C TRP A 13 9.30 -3.08 -12.39
N ALA A 14 10.55 -2.63 -12.54
CA ALA A 14 11.07 -1.46 -11.82
C ALA A 14 10.37 -0.18 -12.26
N MET A 15 10.12 0.00 -13.56
CA MET A 15 9.37 1.13 -14.08
C MET A 15 7.95 1.17 -13.50
N LYS A 16 7.26 0.03 -13.47
CA LYS A 16 5.93 -0.09 -12.88
C LYS A 16 5.96 0.23 -11.38
N HIS A 17 6.85 -0.42 -10.63
CA HIS A 17 6.96 -0.27 -9.19
C HIS A 17 7.29 1.18 -8.78
N PHE A 18 8.28 1.80 -9.42
CA PHE A 18 8.67 3.18 -9.10
C PHE A 18 7.60 4.21 -9.50
N ALA A 19 6.81 3.93 -10.54
CA ALA A 19 5.72 4.80 -10.98
C ALA A 19 4.46 4.67 -10.10
N GLU A 20 4.21 3.48 -9.55
CA GLU A 20 3.08 3.22 -8.63
C GLU A 20 3.27 3.95 -7.29
N MET A 21 4.50 3.99 -6.78
CA MET A 21 4.76 4.63 -5.49
C MET A 21 4.52 6.15 -5.52
N GLN A 22 3.85 6.64 -4.48
CA GLN A 22 3.54 8.07 -4.33
C GLN A 22 4.77 8.89 -3.91
N ILE A 23 4.75 10.20 -4.17
CA ILE A 23 5.79 11.11 -3.64
C ILE A 23 5.70 11.08 -2.11
N GLY A 24 6.86 10.90 -1.46
CA GLY A 24 6.97 10.63 -0.03
C GLY A 24 7.03 9.14 0.30
N GLY A 25 6.63 8.26 -0.63
CA GLY A 25 6.57 6.82 -0.44
C GLY A 25 7.93 6.21 -0.17
N ILE A 26 7.95 5.22 0.72
CA ILE A 26 9.19 4.62 1.22
C ILE A 26 9.34 3.20 0.76
N TRP A 27 10.50 2.91 0.19
CA TRP A 27 10.81 1.59 -0.31
C TRP A 27 12.04 1.01 0.39
N MET A 28 11.86 -0.17 0.96
CA MET A 28 12.92 -0.94 1.59
C MET A 28 12.94 -2.34 0.96
N PRO A 29 13.72 -2.54 -0.12
CA PRO A 29 13.80 -3.84 -0.74
C PRO A 29 14.35 -4.87 0.24
N ASP A 30 13.61 -5.96 0.44
CA ASP A 30 13.94 -6.99 1.43
C ASP A 30 15.35 -7.53 1.24
N GLY A 31 16.11 -7.61 2.33
CA GLY A 31 17.50 -8.11 2.33
C GLY A 31 18.51 -7.21 1.62
N SER A 32 18.11 -6.07 1.07
CA SER A 32 19.05 -5.16 0.39
C SER A 32 19.91 -4.35 1.35
N GLY A 33 19.41 -4.11 2.58
CA GLY A 33 20.02 -3.18 3.52
C GLY A 33 19.91 -1.71 3.10
N LEU A 34 18.98 -1.39 2.18
CA LEU A 34 18.79 -0.06 1.61
C LEU A 34 17.40 0.47 1.94
N THR A 35 17.31 1.79 2.09
CA THR A 35 16.05 2.49 2.28
C THR A 35 15.97 3.71 1.38
N PHE A 36 14.94 3.75 0.55
CA PHE A 36 14.70 4.81 -0.42
C PHE A 36 13.41 5.56 -0.09
N VAL A 37 13.36 6.84 -0.44
CA VAL A 37 12.17 7.68 -0.36
C VAL A 37 11.97 8.38 -1.69
N LYS A 38 10.76 8.31 -2.24
CA LYS A 38 10.43 9.04 -3.48
C LYS A 38 10.28 10.52 -3.16
N VAL A 39 11.09 11.36 -3.79
CA VAL A 39 11.10 12.83 -3.55
C VAL A 39 10.34 13.57 -4.64
N SER A 40 10.30 13.01 -5.85
CA SER A 40 9.50 13.53 -6.96
C SER A 40 9.12 12.38 -7.90
N GLU A 41 8.34 12.66 -8.95
CA GLU A 41 7.91 11.67 -9.94
C GLU A 41 9.06 10.79 -10.47
N ASN A 42 10.23 11.39 -10.72
CA ASN A 42 11.38 10.70 -11.30
C ASN A 42 12.61 10.75 -10.38
N THR A 43 12.46 11.07 -9.10
CA THR A 43 13.59 11.23 -8.17
C THR A 43 13.37 10.48 -6.88
N TRP A 44 14.36 9.67 -6.52
CA TRP A 44 14.45 8.93 -5.27
C TRP A 44 15.62 9.46 -4.45
N SER A 45 15.50 9.38 -3.13
CA SER A 45 16.57 9.70 -2.18
C SER A 45 16.89 8.47 -1.34
N LEU A 46 18.17 8.10 -1.27
CA LEU A 46 18.68 7.09 -0.37
C LEU A 46 18.73 7.69 1.05
N LYS A 47 17.93 7.15 1.96
CA LYS A 47 17.87 7.59 3.37
C LYS A 47 18.83 6.85 4.27
N SER A 48 18.97 5.54 4.05
CA SER A 48 19.87 4.74 4.88
C SER A 48 20.43 3.54 4.13
N LYS A 49 21.63 3.11 4.55
CA LYS A 49 22.35 1.96 4.04
C LYS A 49 23.07 1.23 5.18
N VAL A 50 22.95 -0.09 5.23
CA VAL A 50 23.72 -0.95 6.13
C VAL A 50 25.19 -1.01 5.69
N GLU A 51 26.12 -0.94 6.63
CA GLU A 51 27.56 -0.96 6.43
C GLU A 51 28.07 -2.38 6.16
N ASN A 52 27.68 -2.95 5.03
CA ASN A 52 28.23 -4.22 4.55
C ASN A 52 28.48 -4.20 3.03
N ALA A 53 29.31 -5.14 2.57
CA ALA A 53 29.69 -5.22 1.15
C ALA A 53 28.50 -5.57 0.24
N GLU A 54 27.52 -6.29 0.77
CA GLU A 54 26.32 -6.70 0.05
C GLU A 54 25.38 -5.51 -0.22
N ALA A 55 25.14 -4.64 0.75
CA ALA A 55 24.35 -3.43 0.58
C ALA A 55 25.02 -2.45 -0.39
N GLU A 56 26.35 -2.38 -0.42
CA GLU A 56 27.07 -1.60 -1.43
C GLU A 56 26.86 -2.17 -2.83
N ASP A 57 27.01 -3.48 -3.03
CA ASP A 57 26.75 -4.12 -4.33
C ASP A 57 25.29 -3.94 -4.77
N ASN A 58 24.34 -4.10 -3.84
CA ASN A 58 22.92 -3.87 -4.08
C ASN A 58 22.64 -2.41 -4.46
N LEU A 59 23.30 -1.45 -3.81
CA LEU A 59 23.16 -0.04 -4.15
C LEU A 59 23.66 0.25 -5.56
N GLN A 60 24.80 -0.32 -5.97
CA GLN A 60 25.31 -0.16 -7.33
C GLN A 60 24.35 -0.77 -8.36
N ARG A 61 23.79 -1.96 -8.10
CA ARG A 61 22.77 -2.56 -8.97
C ARG A 61 21.52 -1.69 -9.05
N MET A 62 21.08 -1.13 -7.92
CA MET A 62 19.89 -0.27 -7.89
C MET A 62 20.11 1.05 -8.66
N LYS A 63 21.30 1.65 -8.54
CA LYS A 63 21.68 2.84 -9.34
C LYS A 63 21.60 2.55 -10.83
N VAL A 64 22.16 1.43 -11.27
CA VAL A 64 22.10 1.01 -12.67
C VAL A 64 20.65 0.80 -13.11
N LEU A 65 19.84 0.13 -12.30
CA LEU A 65 18.43 -0.12 -12.60
C LEU A 65 17.63 1.19 -12.72
N MET A 66 17.71 2.07 -11.71
CA MET A 66 17.03 3.36 -11.70
C MET A 66 17.46 4.23 -12.88
N PHE A 67 18.76 4.30 -13.17
CA PHE A 67 19.27 5.04 -14.32
C PHE A 67 18.72 4.48 -15.65
N ASP A 68 18.73 3.15 -15.80
CA ASP A 68 18.24 2.48 -17.02
C ASP A 68 16.73 2.68 -17.24
N VAL A 69 15.94 2.89 -16.19
CA VAL A 69 14.49 3.19 -16.27
C VAL A 69 14.17 4.69 -16.18
N GLY A 70 15.18 5.56 -16.18
CA GLY A 70 14.99 7.02 -16.25
C GLY A 70 14.75 7.73 -14.90
N PHE A 71 14.99 7.06 -13.77
CA PHE A 71 14.89 7.63 -12.44
C PHE A 71 16.25 8.14 -11.93
N THR A 72 16.23 9.23 -11.16
CA THR A 72 17.41 9.81 -10.53
C THR A 72 17.49 9.42 -9.06
N LEU A 73 18.67 9.00 -8.58
CA LEU A 73 18.91 8.71 -7.18
C LEU A 73 19.78 9.81 -6.52
N LEU A 74 19.31 10.36 -5.41
CA LEU A 74 20.03 11.30 -4.54
C LEU A 74 20.60 10.57 -3.32
N GLU A 75 21.85 10.81 -2.97
CA GLU A 75 22.56 10.14 -1.86
C GLU A 75 23.04 11.10 -0.77
N ASP A 76 22.65 12.37 -0.87
CA ASP A 76 23.08 13.48 -0.04
C ASP A 76 22.72 13.34 1.45
N THR A 77 21.60 12.68 1.77
CA THR A 77 21.13 12.49 3.16
C THR A 77 21.28 11.06 3.71
N THR A 78 22.18 10.26 3.14
CA THR A 78 22.31 8.83 3.48
C THR A 78 22.90 8.61 4.88
N GLN A 79 22.16 7.93 5.74
CA GLN A 79 22.64 7.43 7.03
C GLN A 79 23.28 6.05 6.86
N VAL A 80 24.50 5.88 7.36
CA VAL A 80 25.18 4.58 7.39
C VAL A 80 24.88 3.89 8.71
N LEU A 81 24.36 2.67 8.63
CA LEU A 81 23.93 1.89 9.78
C LEU A 81 24.87 0.70 9.97
N PRO A 82 25.18 0.29 11.21
CA PRO A 82 26.07 -0.85 11.46
C PRO A 82 25.50 -2.16 10.92
N GLU A 83 26.38 -3.08 10.54
CA GLU A 83 25.98 -4.43 10.13
C GLU A 83 25.35 -5.18 11.32
N PRO A 84 24.17 -5.80 11.14
CA PRO A 84 23.53 -6.58 12.19
C PRO A 84 24.38 -7.83 12.51
N THR A 85 24.50 -8.15 13.80
CA THR A 85 25.30 -9.29 14.27
C THR A 85 24.59 -10.63 14.10
N SER A 86 23.30 -10.62 13.77
CA SER A 86 22.49 -11.81 13.50
C SER A 86 21.34 -11.54 12.53
N ALA A 87 20.79 -12.60 11.92
CA ALA A 87 19.62 -12.49 11.04
C ALA A 87 18.36 -11.99 11.77
N GLU A 88 18.24 -12.31 13.07
CA GLU A 88 17.14 -11.80 13.90
C GLU A 88 17.31 -10.29 14.16
N GLU A 89 18.53 -9.84 14.45
CA GLU A 89 18.83 -8.42 14.60
C GLU A 89 18.61 -7.67 13.29
N ALA A 90 18.95 -8.26 12.13
CA ALA A 90 18.69 -7.66 10.82
C ALA A 90 17.19 -7.42 10.60
N ARG A 91 16.35 -8.42 10.92
CA ARG A 91 14.89 -8.30 10.84
C ARG A 91 14.34 -7.26 11.80
N MET A 92 14.79 -7.26 13.05
CA MET A 92 14.36 -6.27 14.02
C MET A 92 14.77 -4.85 13.61
N MET A 93 15.98 -4.68 13.11
CA MET A 93 16.49 -3.40 12.61
C MET A 93 15.66 -2.91 11.42
N GLU A 94 15.33 -3.81 10.49
CA GLU A 94 14.48 -3.49 9.34
C GLU A 94 13.07 -3.07 9.79
N ILE A 95 12.44 -3.82 10.70
CA ILE A 95 11.12 -3.48 11.24
C ILE A 95 11.16 -2.16 12.00
N HIS A 96 12.20 -1.94 12.81
CA HIS A 96 12.36 -0.71 13.59
C HIS A 96 12.55 0.50 12.67
N MET A 97 13.36 0.36 11.61
CA MET A 97 13.54 1.41 10.61
C MET A 97 12.25 1.72 9.87
N LYS A 98 11.54 0.70 9.38
CA LYS A 98 10.24 0.87 8.73
C LYS A 98 9.30 1.68 9.64
N ARG A 99 9.18 1.28 10.91
CA ARG A 99 8.36 1.98 11.89
C ARG A 99 8.85 3.40 12.18
N ASP A 100 10.14 3.62 12.41
CA ASP A 100 10.68 4.93 12.73
C ASP A 100 10.41 5.94 11.62
N ILE A 101 10.55 5.52 10.37
CA ILE A 101 10.33 6.44 9.26
C ILE A 101 8.84 6.73 9.10
N ALA A 102 7.99 5.71 9.19
CA ALA A 102 6.54 5.87 9.16
C ALA A 102 6.06 6.82 10.29
N GLN A 103 6.60 6.67 11.50
CA GLN A 103 6.27 7.49 12.67
C GLN A 103 6.67 8.96 12.55
N ASN A 104 7.55 9.29 11.61
CA ASN A 104 8.04 10.65 11.34
C ASN A 104 7.47 11.23 10.04
N TRP A 105 6.55 10.54 9.36
CA TRP A 105 5.86 11.13 8.22
C TRP A 105 5.00 12.30 8.66
N ALA A 106 5.16 13.39 7.94
CA ALA A 106 4.50 14.64 8.22
C ALA A 106 3.88 15.20 6.94
N ALA A 107 2.77 15.92 7.11
CA ALA A 107 2.20 16.76 6.09
C ALA A 107 3.12 17.94 5.74
N SER A 108 2.72 18.70 4.72
CA SER A 108 3.45 19.90 4.25
C SER A 108 3.68 20.94 5.35
N ASP A 109 2.81 20.98 6.35
CA ASP A 109 2.86 21.89 7.51
C ASP A 109 3.67 21.34 8.70
N GLY A 110 4.21 20.12 8.59
CA GLY A 110 4.99 19.44 9.63
C GLY A 110 4.16 18.64 10.64
N THR A 111 2.84 18.58 10.49
CA THR A 111 1.97 17.75 11.35
C THR A 111 2.17 16.28 11.02
N LEU A 112 2.40 15.43 12.03
CA LEU A 112 2.65 14.00 11.82
C LEU A 112 1.39 13.26 11.41
N LEU A 113 1.48 12.36 10.43
CA LEU A 113 0.33 11.62 9.91
C LEU A 113 -0.36 10.77 11.00
N LYS A 114 0.41 10.20 11.92
CA LYS A 114 -0.13 9.41 13.03
C LYS A 114 -1.02 10.18 13.99
N ASP A 115 -0.87 11.51 14.04
CA ASP A 115 -1.62 12.38 14.95
C ASP A 115 -2.93 12.89 14.30
N MET A 116 -3.24 12.44 13.07
CA MET A 116 -4.37 12.94 12.27
C MET A 116 -5.59 12.00 12.24
N GLY A 117 -5.67 10.99 13.11
CA GLY A 117 -6.84 10.09 13.18
C GLY A 117 -6.92 9.08 12.04
N LEU A 118 -5.83 8.35 11.81
CA LEU A 118 -5.72 7.33 10.77
C LEU A 118 -6.69 6.15 10.95
N GLU A 119 -7.30 5.99 12.13
CA GLU A 119 -8.29 4.95 12.40
C GLU A 119 -9.62 5.17 11.66
N ASP A 120 -9.92 6.39 11.26
CA ASP A 120 -11.20 6.76 10.66
C ASP A 120 -11.17 6.81 9.13
N ILE A 121 -10.00 6.63 8.52
CA ILE A 121 -9.82 6.67 7.06
C ILE A 121 -9.94 5.28 6.42
N TRP A 122 -10.38 5.27 5.17
CA TRP A 122 -10.73 4.07 4.41
C TRP A 122 -10.06 4.07 3.04
N PRO A 123 -9.74 2.89 2.49
CA PRO A 123 -9.12 2.81 1.18
C PRO A 123 -10.08 3.32 0.12
N SER A 124 -9.56 4.20 -0.73
CA SER A 124 -10.30 4.89 -1.77
C SER A 124 -9.60 4.71 -3.10
N TYR A 125 -10.41 4.43 -4.13
CA TYR A 125 -9.94 4.40 -5.50
C TYR A 125 -9.72 5.84 -5.98
N ILE A 126 -8.55 6.11 -6.54
CA ILE A 126 -8.16 7.45 -6.99
C ILE A 126 -8.32 7.59 -8.50
N GLU A 127 -7.60 6.76 -9.27
CA GLU A 127 -7.61 6.86 -10.74
C GLU A 127 -7.14 5.56 -11.41
N ASP A 128 -7.47 5.43 -12.71
CA ASP A 128 -6.88 4.44 -13.60
C ASP A 128 -5.70 5.12 -14.31
N ARG A 129 -4.47 4.67 -14.04
CA ARG A 129 -3.26 5.21 -14.66
C ARG A 129 -2.80 4.30 -15.79
N GLU A 130 -2.72 4.83 -17.01
CA GLU A 130 -2.12 4.12 -18.13
C GLU A 130 -0.59 4.21 -18.05
N ILE A 131 0.06 3.06 -18.07
CA ILE A 131 1.51 2.97 -18.20
C ILE A 131 1.88 2.32 -19.53
N LEU A 132 2.85 2.92 -20.21
CA LEU A 132 3.41 2.38 -21.44
C LEU A 132 4.47 1.33 -21.07
N LEU A 133 4.28 0.11 -21.55
CA LEU A 133 5.25 -0.97 -21.44
C LEU A 133 6.32 -0.83 -22.53
N ASP A 134 7.51 -1.35 -22.29
CA ASP A 134 8.64 -1.29 -23.21
C ASP A 134 8.39 -1.99 -24.57
N ASN A 135 7.40 -2.88 -24.64
CA ASN A 135 6.97 -3.52 -25.89
C ASN A 135 6.07 -2.61 -26.75
N GLY A 136 5.75 -1.40 -26.28
CA GLY A 136 4.84 -0.45 -26.92
C GLY A 136 3.36 -0.69 -26.58
N ASP A 137 3.03 -1.70 -25.77
CA ASP A 137 1.66 -1.92 -25.28
C ASP A 137 1.38 -1.03 -24.06
N THR A 138 0.13 -0.67 -23.84
CA THR A 138 -0.32 0.05 -22.65
C THR A 138 -1.03 -0.91 -21.70
N THR A 139 -0.76 -0.81 -20.40
CA THR A 139 -1.58 -1.46 -19.36
C THR A 139 -2.16 -0.40 -18.43
N THR A 140 -3.38 -0.64 -17.97
CA THR A 140 -4.06 0.23 -17.01
C THR A 140 -3.83 -0.30 -15.60
N LEU A 141 -3.49 0.57 -14.67
CA LEU A 141 -3.31 0.26 -13.26
C LEU A 141 -4.31 1.05 -12.42
N GLU A 142 -4.97 0.37 -11.49
CA GLU A 142 -5.83 1.01 -10.51
C GLU A 142 -4.97 1.60 -9.39
N VAL A 143 -5.03 2.91 -9.22
CA VAL A 143 -4.35 3.62 -8.13
C VAL A 143 -5.31 3.74 -6.95
N TRP A 144 -4.88 3.21 -5.81
CA TRP A 144 -5.61 3.26 -4.54
C TRP A 144 -4.82 4.05 -3.51
N ALA A 145 -5.52 4.71 -2.59
CA ALA A 145 -4.91 5.44 -1.49
C ALA A 145 -5.82 5.52 -0.28
N TYR A 146 -5.24 5.81 0.87
CA TYR A 146 -5.96 6.27 2.05
C TYR A 146 -5.94 7.79 2.07
N VAL A 147 -7.11 8.41 1.86
CA VAL A 147 -7.24 9.86 1.82
C VAL A 147 -7.52 10.38 3.23
N LEU A 148 -6.67 11.28 3.67
CA LEU A 148 -6.70 11.89 4.99
C LEU A 148 -6.80 13.40 4.85
N THR A 149 -7.68 14.04 5.61
CA THR A 149 -7.74 15.51 5.66
C THR A 149 -6.94 15.99 6.86
N ASN A 150 -5.94 16.83 6.61
CA ASN A 150 -5.14 17.41 7.69
C ASN A 150 -6.00 18.39 8.51
N PRO A 151 -6.14 18.18 9.84
CA PRO A 151 -7.01 19.00 10.68
C PRO A 151 -6.54 20.46 10.84
N ASN A 152 -5.29 20.77 10.50
CA ASN A 152 -4.72 22.11 10.70
C ASN A 152 -4.87 23.03 9.48
N ASN A 153 -4.89 22.47 8.27
CA ASN A 153 -4.88 23.25 7.02
C ASN A 153 -5.92 22.77 5.99
N ASP A 154 -6.75 21.78 6.34
CA ASP A 154 -7.76 21.14 5.49
C ASP A 154 -7.21 20.57 4.17
N GLU A 155 -5.90 20.31 4.09
CA GLU A 155 -5.26 19.70 2.93
C GLU A 155 -5.56 18.19 2.88
N GLU A 156 -5.94 17.69 1.70
CA GLU A 156 -6.08 16.27 1.46
C GLU A 156 -4.72 15.63 1.19
N ILE A 157 -4.37 14.65 2.01
CA ILE A 157 -3.15 13.88 1.92
C ILE A 157 -3.53 12.48 1.47
N SER A 158 -2.96 12.07 0.34
CA SER A 158 -3.04 10.70 -0.14
C SER A 158 -1.90 9.90 0.48
N ILE A 159 -2.24 8.83 1.18
CA ILE A 159 -1.28 7.88 1.76
C ILE A 159 -1.32 6.58 0.95
N ASP A 160 -0.16 6.08 0.56
CA ASP A 160 -0.03 4.81 -0.15
C ASP A 160 -0.52 3.63 0.72
N PRO A 161 -1.17 2.60 0.15
CA PRO A 161 -1.64 1.45 0.93
C PRO A 161 -0.55 0.73 1.73
N ASP A 162 0.66 0.56 1.17
CA ASP A 162 1.76 -0.11 1.87
C ASP A 162 2.27 0.74 3.05
N ASP A 163 2.31 2.06 2.85
CA ASP A 163 2.66 3.04 3.87
C ASP A 163 1.62 3.06 5.01
N TYR A 164 0.34 3.03 4.66
CA TYR A 164 -0.75 2.95 5.63
C TYR A 164 -0.72 1.63 6.42
N HIS A 165 -0.44 0.51 5.74
CA HIS A 165 -0.28 -0.79 6.40
C HIS A 165 0.84 -0.74 7.44
N LEU A 166 1.97 -0.10 7.11
CA LEU A 166 3.08 0.04 8.03
C LEU A 166 2.74 0.89 9.27
N LEU A 167 1.93 1.94 9.09
CA LEU A 167 1.47 2.81 10.17
C LEU A 167 0.46 2.14 11.10
N MET A 168 -0.56 1.49 10.53
CA MET A 168 -1.76 1.08 11.26
C MET A 168 -1.85 -0.44 11.48
N GLY A 169 -1.03 -1.22 10.78
CA GLY A 169 -1.04 -2.67 10.82
C GLY A 169 -2.29 -3.30 10.19
N ASP A 170 -2.33 -4.64 10.24
CA ASP A 170 -3.37 -5.43 9.58
C ASP A 170 -4.80 -5.05 10.01
N LYS A 171 -5.00 -4.70 11.28
CA LYS A 171 -6.35 -4.43 11.83
C LYS A 171 -7.11 -3.35 11.05
N TYR A 172 -6.41 -2.29 10.65
CA TYR A 172 -7.01 -1.16 9.94
C TYR A 172 -6.72 -1.20 8.43
N PHE A 173 -5.69 -1.92 8.01
CA PHE A 173 -5.36 -2.14 6.61
C PHE A 173 -6.32 -3.14 5.93
N MET A 174 -6.64 -4.23 6.63
CA MET A 174 -7.45 -5.35 6.13
C MET A 174 -8.96 -5.09 6.28
N ARG A 175 -9.40 -3.89 5.91
CA ARG A 175 -10.82 -3.50 5.90
C ARG A 175 -11.13 -2.59 4.73
N PHE A 176 -12.38 -2.59 4.29
CA PHE A 176 -12.88 -1.65 3.30
C PHE A 176 -14.36 -1.37 3.52
N ARG A 177 -14.82 -0.24 2.98
CA ARG A 177 -16.24 0.13 2.93
C ARG A 177 -16.68 0.15 1.47
N LEU A 178 -17.89 -0.33 1.22
CA LEU A 178 -18.49 -0.11 -0.08
C LEU A 178 -19.03 1.30 -0.16
N ARG A 179 -18.55 2.09 -1.13
CA ARG A 179 -19.18 3.36 -1.49
C ARG A 179 -19.81 3.21 -2.87
N SER A 180 -21.11 3.44 -2.96
CA SER A 180 -21.78 3.63 -4.25
C SER A 180 -22.00 5.12 -4.47
N SER A 181 -21.59 5.63 -5.62
CA SER A 181 -21.78 7.05 -5.96
C SER A 181 -23.21 7.41 -6.39
N LYS A 182 -24.12 6.43 -6.45
CA LYS A 182 -25.55 6.64 -6.77
C LYS A 182 -26.48 6.53 -5.57
N PHE A 183 -26.03 5.90 -4.48
CA PHE A 183 -26.79 5.78 -3.25
C PHE A 183 -26.34 6.89 -2.31
N ASN A 184 -27.26 7.46 -1.52
CA ASN A 184 -26.86 8.36 -0.44
C ASN A 184 -25.86 7.60 0.46
N GLU A 185 -24.91 8.30 1.10
CA GLU A 185 -23.96 7.69 2.04
C GLU A 185 -24.65 6.84 3.11
N SER A 186 -25.95 7.02 3.35
CA SER A 186 -26.80 6.24 4.24
C SER A 186 -27.21 4.84 3.75
N GLU A 187 -27.11 4.52 2.45
CA GLU A 187 -27.78 3.34 1.85
C GLU A 187 -26.86 2.15 1.55
N MET A 188 -25.54 2.29 1.68
CA MET A 188 -24.57 1.17 1.59
C MET A 188 -23.44 1.35 2.60
N ASN A 189 -23.73 1.30 3.89
CA ASN A 189 -22.71 1.35 4.95
C ASN A 189 -22.29 -0.03 5.43
N TYR A 190 -21.94 -0.91 4.48
CA TYR A 190 -21.31 -2.19 4.82
C TYR A 190 -19.82 -2.01 5.02
N GLU A 191 -19.37 -2.29 6.23
CA GLU A 191 -17.96 -2.41 6.56
C GLU A 191 -17.55 -3.86 6.45
N TYR A 192 -16.45 -4.11 5.72
CA TYR A 192 -15.89 -5.44 5.55
C TYR A 192 -14.54 -5.49 6.26
N HIS A 193 -14.35 -6.51 7.08
CA HIS A 193 -13.10 -6.77 7.80
C HIS A 193 -12.63 -8.18 7.45
N ALA A 194 -11.42 -8.31 6.91
CA ALA A 194 -10.84 -9.63 6.67
C ALA A 194 -10.56 -10.31 8.00
N LEU A 195 -10.91 -11.60 8.09
CA LEU A 195 -10.69 -12.39 9.29
C LEU A 195 -9.33 -13.09 9.25
N SER A 196 -8.65 -13.08 10.39
CA SER A 196 -7.52 -13.96 10.63
C SER A 196 -7.96 -15.42 10.62
N ARG A 197 -6.99 -16.34 10.57
CA ARG A 197 -7.29 -17.76 10.67
C ARG A 197 -7.91 -18.12 12.02
N GLU A 198 -7.42 -17.53 13.11
CA GLU A 198 -8.00 -17.74 14.45
C GLU A 198 -9.44 -17.22 14.49
N GLU A 199 -9.68 -16.01 13.98
CA GLU A 199 -11.01 -15.40 13.96
C GLU A 199 -12.00 -16.19 13.11
N MET A 200 -11.56 -16.77 11.98
CA MET A 200 -12.39 -17.69 11.19
C MET A 200 -12.77 -18.96 11.95
N ILE A 201 -11.85 -19.54 12.72
CA ILE A 201 -12.13 -20.74 13.55
C ILE A 201 -13.14 -20.38 14.63
N GLU A 202 -12.91 -19.28 15.34
CA GLU A 202 -13.84 -18.80 16.38
C GLU A 202 -15.22 -18.49 15.80
N TYR A 203 -15.28 -17.87 14.62
CA TYR A 203 -16.54 -17.60 13.93
C TYR A 203 -17.30 -18.91 13.61
N VAL A 204 -16.61 -19.92 13.04
CA VAL A 204 -17.20 -21.23 12.76
C VAL A 204 -17.65 -21.95 14.04
N ASP A 205 -16.83 -21.92 15.09
CA ASP A 205 -17.10 -22.60 16.36
C ASP A 205 -18.22 -21.91 17.16
N SER A 206 -18.37 -20.60 17.01
CA SER A 206 -19.40 -19.81 17.70
C SER A 206 -20.83 -20.13 17.25
N ASN A 207 -20.99 -20.78 16.09
CA ASN A 207 -22.30 -21.10 15.49
C ASN A 207 -23.21 -19.86 15.33
N ILE A 208 -22.63 -18.65 15.39
CA ILE A 208 -23.28 -17.39 15.00
C ILE A 208 -23.48 -17.52 13.49
N GLY A 209 -24.74 -17.53 13.05
CA GLY A 209 -25.15 -17.98 11.71
C GLY A 209 -24.22 -17.52 10.58
N THR A 210 -24.06 -18.39 9.58
CA THR A 210 -23.19 -18.24 8.38
C THR A 210 -23.52 -17.04 7.49
N ASP A 211 -24.39 -16.14 7.94
CA ASP A 211 -25.04 -15.13 7.12
C ASP A 211 -24.26 -13.81 7.11
N GLN A 212 -23.19 -13.68 7.90
CA GLN A 212 -22.38 -12.45 8.05
C GLN A 212 -20.95 -12.57 7.51
N GLY A 213 -20.56 -13.74 6.99
CA GLY A 213 -19.25 -14.00 6.41
C GLY A 213 -19.32 -14.15 4.88
N CYS A 214 -18.35 -13.58 4.16
CA CYS A 214 -18.30 -13.64 2.70
C CYS A 214 -16.87 -13.73 2.18
N ALA A 215 -16.66 -14.49 1.09
CA ALA A 215 -15.41 -14.41 0.34
C ALA A 215 -15.47 -13.21 -0.62
N VAL A 216 -14.39 -12.44 -0.65
CA VAL A 216 -14.29 -11.21 -1.45
C VAL A 216 -13.48 -11.49 -2.71
N GLY A 217 -14.08 -11.33 -3.88
CA GLY A 217 -13.43 -11.42 -5.18
C GLY A 217 -13.14 -10.02 -5.76
N SER A 218 -12.52 -9.97 -6.95
CA SER A 218 -12.15 -8.69 -7.60
C SER A 218 -13.35 -7.86 -8.06
N THR A 219 -14.49 -8.50 -8.31
CA THR A 219 -15.73 -7.87 -8.81
C THR A 219 -16.99 -8.42 -8.15
N SER A 220 -16.84 -9.31 -7.18
CA SER A 220 -17.96 -10.05 -6.59
C SER A 220 -17.69 -10.36 -5.12
N ILE A 221 -18.65 -10.06 -4.26
CA ILE A 221 -18.68 -10.53 -2.87
C ILE A 221 -19.64 -11.72 -2.83
N GLN A 222 -19.17 -12.87 -2.39
CA GLN A 222 -19.96 -14.10 -2.32
C GLN A 222 -21.13 -13.88 -1.35
N GLY A 223 -22.38 -13.98 -1.83
CA GLY A 223 -23.59 -13.68 -1.05
C GLY A 223 -24.29 -12.36 -1.41
N LEU A 224 -23.60 -11.40 -2.06
CA LEU A 224 -24.25 -10.21 -2.63
C LEU A 224 -24.77 -10.42 -4.06
N GLY A 225 -24.33 -11.48 -4.76
CA GLY A 225 -24.75 -11.78 -6.14
C GLY A 225 -24.47 -10.63 -7.11
N ASP A 226 -25.26 -10.56 -8.19
CA ASP A 226 -25.23 -9.49 -9.21
C ASP A 226 -25.49 -8.07 -8.64
N LYS A 227 -25.71 -7.88 -7.32
CA LYS A 227 -26.00 -6.57 -6.71
C LYS A 227 -24.79 -5.61 -6.63
N LEU A 228 -23.58 -6.08 -6.90
CA LEU A 228 -22.41 -5.21 -7.11
C LEU A 228 -22.38 -4.63 -8.53
N HIS A 229 -23.26 -5.12 -9.41
CA HIS A 229 -23.73 -4.38 -10.56
C HIS A 229 -25.06 -3.71 -10.16
N THR A 230 -25.09 -2.39 -10.19
CA THR A 230 -26.39 -1.71 -10.20
C THR A 230 -27.19 -2.26 -11.40
N ASN A 231 -28.51 -2.49 -11.24
CA ASN A 231 -29.39 -3.02 -12.32
C ASN A 231 -29.35 -2.21 -13.64
N ASP A 232 -28.69 -1.06 -13.64
CA ASP A 232 -28.46 -0.14 -14.75
C ASP A 232 -27.02 -0.20 -15.32
N GLY A 233 -26.18 -1.12 -14.85
CA GLY A 233 -24.87 -1.46 -15.43
C GLY A 233 -23.81 -0.36 -15.36
N THR A 234 -23.93 0.61 -14.44
CA THR A 234 -23.15 1.85 -14.56
C THR A 234 -21.97 2.03 -13.62
N ILE A 235 -21.85 1.37 -12.46
CA ILE A 235 -20.60 1.48 -11.66
C ILE A 235 -20.33 0.17 -10.91
N PRO A 236 -19.28 -0.58 -11.28
CA PRO A 236 -18.86 -1.74 -10.50
C PRO A 236 -18.34 -1.24 -9.16
N VAL A 237 -18.83 -1.86 -8.10
CA VAL A 237 -18.25 -1.67 -6.78
C VAL A 237 -16.79 -2.13 -6.82
N ARG A 238 -15.86 -1.20 -6.62
CA ARG A 238 -14.41 -1.47 -6.65
C ARG A 238 -13.96 -1.96 -5.28
N ILE A 239 -13.13 -3.00 -5.28
CA ILE A 239 -12.60 -3.63 -4.08
C ILE A 239 -11.07 -3.50 -4.13
N PRO A 240 -10.42 -3.06 -3.05
CA PRO A 240 -8.97 -2.95 -3.03
C PRO A 240 -8.28 -4.28 -3.38
N PRO A 241 -7.24 -4.28 -4.25
CA PRO A 241 -6.60 -5.51 -4.71
C PRO A 241 -6.06 -6.42 -3.60
N TRP A 242 -5.62 -5.86 -2.48
CA TRP A 242 -5.11 -6.61 -1.33
C TRP A 242 -6.20 -7.34 -0.54
N MET A 243 -7.47 -6.99 -0.74
CA MET A 243 -8.61 -7.69 -0.14
C MET A 243 -9.07 -8.90 -0.96
N TRP A 244 -8.59 -9.06 -2.20
CA TRP A 244 -9.06 -10.12 -3.09
C TRP A 244 -8.65 -11.51 -2.58
N GLY A 245 -9.61 -12.43 -2.56
CA GLY A 245 -9.44 -13.79 -2.07
C GLY A 245 -9.48 -13.93 -0.55
N THR A 246 -9.74 -12.85 0.19
CA THR A 246 -9.90 -12.89 1.64
C THR A 246 -11.33 -13.27 2.04
N TYR A 247 -11.49 -13.84 3.24
CA TYR A 247 -12.79 -14.07 3.85
C TYR A 247 -13.06 -12.93 4.84
N CYS A 248 -14.14 -12.20 4.60
CA CYS A 248 -14.50 -11.02 5.38
C CYS A 248 -15.78 -11.25 6.17
N MET A 249 -15.81 -10.71 7.38
CA MET A 249 -17.06 -10.42 8.07
C MET A 249 -17.56 -9.06 7.62
N PHE A 250 -18.87 -8.92 7.44
CA PHE A 250 -19.47 -7.63 7.15
C PHE A 250 -20.43 -7.20 8.25
N THR A 251 -20.43 -5.90 8.55
CA THR A 251 -21.37 -5.28 9.49
C THR A 251 -22.18 -4.23 8.75
N ASP A 252 -23.50 -4.27 8.91
CA ASP A 252 -24.39 -3.23 8.40
C ASP A 252 -24.44 -2.09 9.41
N ARG A 253 -24.03 -0.88 9.01
CA ARG A 253 -24.17 0.32 9.83
C ARG A 253 -25.42 1.15 9.50
N SER A 254 -26.35 0.64 8.69
CA SER A 254 -27.59 1.36 8.40
C SER A 254 -28.52 1.55 9.61
N GLU A 255 -28.24 0.91 10.75
CA GLU A 255 -29.09 0.94 11.96
C GLU A 255 -28.55 1.82 13.11
N GLU A 256 -27.41 2.52 12.93
CA GLU A 256 -26.79 3.36 13.99
C GLU A 256 -27.15 4.86 13.94
N GLU A 257 -28.13 5.29 13.13
CA GLU A 257 -28.66 6.68 13.12
C GLU A 257 -29.93 6.89 13.96
#